data_AF-A0A7X8QGW8-F1
#
_entry.id   AF-A0A7X8QGW8-F1
#
_cell.length_a   1.000
_cell.length_b   1.000
_cell.length_c   1.000
_cell.angle_alpha   90.00
_cell.angle_beta   90.00
_cell.angle_gamma   90.00
#
_symmetry.space_group_name_H-M   'P 1'
#
loop_
_entity.id
_entity.type
_entity.pdbx_description
1 polymer ?
#
loop_
_entity_poly.entity_id
_entity_poly.type
_entity_poly.pdbx_seq_one_letter_code
_entity_poly.pdbx_strand_id
1 'polypeptide(L)'
;MRAFFNIVIVGLIGLLSSTYLFNLSPVDYSGTIEIETPLEESTLGLEVEEDSLLNPESITIKHTASKPEVIKIVTDSIFNVDIYKDNELIKTGIKNLEPVSPSVNATISLDEDNPVVTSLNISQKHLGLEDGVYEFIFNSNLIRDKENSSLSVRVTYDTAGKYYPAAGSAPAGTKGLTLYFVAEDAGILIPLTRFVVEDKSITRMAIEQLQNGPLNKGFRSVIKNVTNTTYNNGNVVIDIPSSYDGYNREETESLLAYNSFLKTIFAVERYWPIHSVSFTVDRTRPETYFHGIDMNPVPNVENNYILYMAYKADERYYLFEHQPEPEQIGISANDTLEMKARKIFDAYSDTALPYAVSPVPKSVALNNASVERKTLILDFNEEFLKVYEDRTDLRQMMVESLVYTFTTIPGVDSIKITAQGKEISGFLDSWDMTKALYPPEFINPEIVETQEKSE
;
A
#
# COMPACT_ATOMS: atom_id res chain seq x y z
N MET A 1 34.36 93.92 -43.77
CA MET A 1 34.40 92.95 -44.89
C MET A 1 35.06 91.61 -44.55
N ARG A 2 36.13 91.52 -43.73
CA ARG A 2 36.74 90.22 -43.35
C ARG A 2 35.84 89.31 -42.49
N ALA A 3 35.06 89.87 -41.57
CA ALA A 3 34.21 89.07 -40.68
C ALA A 3 33.09 88.31 -41.42
N PHE A 4 32.52 88.90 -42.48
CA PHE A 4 31.48 88.24 -43.28
C PHE A 4 32.06 87.08 -44.11
N PHE A 5 33.26 87.25 -44.67
CA PHE A 5 33.95 86.19 -45.40
C PHE A 5 34.27 84.98 -44.51
N ASN A 6 34.68 85.21 -43.26
CA ASN A 6 34.95 84.13 -42.33
C ASN A 6 33.69 83.35 -41.93
N ILE A 7 32.54 84.02 -41.80
CA ILE A 7 31.25 83.35 -41.50
C ILE A 7 30.80 82.48 -42.69
N VAL A 8 31.00 82.94 -43.92
CA VAL A 8 30.70 82.14 -45.13
C VAL A 8 31.62 80.92 -45.22
N ILE A 9 32.91 81.06 -44.89
CA ILE A 9 33.86 79.93 -44.88
C ILE A 9 33.47 78.89 -43.82
N VAL A 10 33.12 79.32 -42.61
CA VAL A 10 32.67 78.39 -41.55
C VAL A 10 31.36 77.68 -41.94
N GLY A 11 30.43 78.39 -42.58
CA GLY A 11 29.22 77.79 -43.15
C GLY A 11 29.52 76.74 -44.22
N LEU A 12 30.50 77.01 -45.11
CA LEU A 12 30.91 76.08 -46.17
C LEU A 12 31.63 74.84 -45.61
N ILE A 13 32.46 74.97 -44.57
CA ILE A 13 33.12 73.83 -43.92
C ILE A 13 32.07 72.95 -43.23
N GLY A 14 31.07 73.54 -42.57
CA GLY A 14 29.97 72.78 -41.95
C GLY A 14 29.08 72.06 -42.97
N LEU A 15 28.90 72.64 -44.16
CA LEU A 15 28.04 72.08 -45.21
C LEU A 15 28.76 71.04 -46.09
N LEU A 16 30.09 71.11 -46.20
CA LEU A 16 30.91 70.15 -46.96
C LEU A 16 31.47 68.99 -46.12
N SER A 17 31.36 69.02 -44.79
CA SER A 17 31.85 67.96 -43.91
C SER A 17 30.81 66.89 -43.54
N SER A 18 29.54 67.04 -43.95
CA SER A 18 28.44 66.16 -43.52
C SER A 18 28.10 65.02 -44.50
N THR A 19 28.91 64.73 -45.51
CA THR A 19 28.59 63.67 -46.50
C THR A 19 29.78 62.81 -46.95
N TYR A 20 30.61 62.35 -46.00
CA TYR A 20 31.47 61.19 -46.25
C TYR A 20 30.85 59.92 -45.67
N LEU A 21 30.08 59.20 -46.50
CA LEU A 21 29.69 57.82 -46.29
C LEU A 21 30.94 56.94 -46.48
N PHE A 22 31.48 56.38 -45.39
CA PHE A 22 32.42 55.27 -45.48
C PHE A 22 31.65 54.02 -45.89
N ASN A 23 31.61 53.72 -47.19
CA ASN A 23 31.29 52.37 -47.68
C ASN A 23 32.50 51.47 -47.38
N LEU A 24 32.51 50.84 -46.20
CA LEU A 24 33.32 49.65 -45.98
C LEU A 24 32.76 48.55 -46.88
N SER A 25 33.61 47.99 -47.74
CA SER A 25 33.23 46.82 -48.55
C SER A 25 32.75 45.69 -47.62
N PRO A 26 31.68 44.96 -47.94
CA PRO A 26 31.29 43.81 -47.14
C PRO A 26 32.45 42.81 -47.16
N VAL A 27 33.02 42.56 -45.98
CA VAL A 27 33.91 41.41 -45.78
C VAL A 27 33.02 40.18 -45.88
N ASP A 28 33.27 39.35 -46.87
CA ASP A 28 32.56 38.10 -47.08
C ASP A 28 33.01 37.07 -46.04
N TYR A 29 32.16 36.82 -45.04
CA TYR A 29 32.39 35.81 -44.01
C TYR A 29 31.83 34.43 -44.40
N SER A 30 31.41 34.21 -45.65
CA SER A 30 30.73 32.98 -46.07
C SER A 30 31.62 31.72 -46.12
N GLY A 31 32.85 31.78 -45.59
CA GLY A 31 33.87 30.76 -45.83
C GLY A 31 34.54 30.10 -44.63
N THR A 32 34.45 30.60 -43.39
CA THR A 32 35.31 30.06 -42.31
C THR A 32 34.76 30.15 -40.88
N ILE A 33 33.45 30.11 -40.66
CA ILE A 33 32.95 29.82 -39.31
C ILE A 33 31.80 28.82 -39.39
N GLU A 34 32.12 27.53 -39.43
CA GLU A 34 31.22 26.53 -38.88
C GLU A 34 31.22 26.73 -37.36
N ILE A 35 30.26 27.52 -36.87
CA ILE A 35 29.91 27.46 -35.46
C ILE A 35 29.16 26.13 -35.32
N GLU A 36 29.84 25.08 -34.88
CA GLU A 36 29.15 23.96 -34.25
C GLU A 36 28.47 24.54 -33.00
N THR A 37 27.22 24.98 -33.15
CA THR A 37 26.35 25.14 -31.99
C THR A 37 26.29 23.78 -31.32
N PRO A 38 26.70 23.64 -30.05
CA PRO A 38 26.49 22.40 -29.34
C PRO A 38 25.00 22.09 -29.45
N LEU A 39 24.65 20.92 -29.98
CA LEU A 39 23.33 20.37 -29.74
C LEU A 39 23.25 20.21 -28.23
N GLU A 40 22.56 21.11 -27.54
CA GLU A 40 22.21 20.87 -26.16
C GLU A 40 21.28 19.65 -26.17
N GLU A 41 21.86 18.49 -25.84
CA GLU A 41 21.11 17.26 -25.66
C GLU A 41 20.13 17.47 -24.52
N SER A 42 18.84 17.22 -24.82
CA SER A 42 17.77 17.30 -23.83
C SER A 42 18.02 16.27 -22.74
N THR A 43 17.84 16.70 -21.50
CA THR A 43 18.01 15.92 -20.28
C THR A 43 16.66 15.44 -19.73
N LEU A 44 15.62 15.54 -20.55
CA LEU A 44 14.25 15.23 -20.18
C LEU A 44 14.07 13.72 -19.98
N GLY A 45 13.58 13.33 -18.81
CA GLY A 45 13.33 11.94 -18.45
C GLY A 45 11.98 11.74 -17.79
N LEU A 46 11.70 10.47 -17.45
CA LEU A 46 10.51 10.03 -16.72
C LEU A 46 10.92 9.42 -15.38
N GLU A 47 10.14 9.73 -14.36
CA GLU A 47 10.29 9.14 -13.04
C GLU A 47 8.92 8.73 -12.49
N VAL A 48 8.90 7.62 -11.76
CA VAL A 48 7.74 7.11 -11.02
C VAL A 48 8.17 6.80 -9.59
N GLU A 49 7.25 6.95 -8.65
CA GLU A 49 7.53 6.66 -7.24
C GLU A 49 7.65 5.15 -6.97
N GLU A 50 6.90 4.33 -7.70
CA GLU A 50 6.89 2.87 -7.58
C GLU A 50 6.87 2.20 -8.97
N ASP A 51 7.68 1.16 -9.13
CA ASP A 51 7.76 0.34 -10.34
C ASP A 51 6.79 -0.86 -10.32
N SER A 52 6.07 -1.07 -9.22
CA SER A 52 5.06 -2.12 -9.05
C SER A 52 3.83 -1.61 -8.30
N LEU A 53 2.64 -1.85 -8.85
CA LEU A 53 1.35 -1.40 -8.33
C LEU A 53 0.36 -2.57 -8.20
N LEU A 54 -0.52 -2.50 -7.21
CA LEU A 54 -1.59 -3.49 -6.96
C LEU A 54 -2.95 -2.79 -6.92
N ASN A 55 -3.87 -3.23 -7.78
CA ASN A 55 -5.20 -2.65 -7.99
C ASN A 55 -5.20 -1.11 -8.13
N PRO A 56 -4.30 -0.50 -8.92
CA PRO A 56 -4.26 0.95 -9.01
C PRO A 56 -5.49 1.51 -9.75
N GLU A 57 -6.04 2.60 -9.23
CA GLU A 57 -7.00 3.45 -9.96
C GLU A 57 -6.27 4.41 -10.89
N SER A 58 -5.12 4.93 -10.45
CA SER A 58 -4.28 5.84 -11.21
C SER A 58 -2.80 5.66 -10.88
N ILE A 59 -1.96 6.23 -11.74
CA ILE A 59 -0.51 6.34 -11.56
C ILE A 59 -0.07 7.78 -11.79
N THR A 60 0.94 8.21 -11.06
CA THR A 60 1.56 9.52 -11.23
C THR A 60 2.96 9.36 -11.82
N ILE A 61 3.21 9.99 -12.95
CA ILE A 61 4.51 10.01 -13.63
C ILE A 61 5.01 11.44 -13.69
N LYS A 62 6.29 11.64 -13.34
CA LYS A 62 6.96 12.94 -13.35
C LYS A 62 7.83 13.04 -14.59
N HIS A 63 7.70 14.13 -15.35
CA HIS A 63 8.73 14.56 -16.30
C HIS A 63 9.74 15.41 -15.57
N THR A 64 11.01 15.02 -15.63
CA THR A 64 12.13 15.68 -14.95
C THR A 64 13.17 16.12 -15.96
N ALA A 65 13.92 17.19 -15.66
CA ALA A 65 15.08 17.60 -16.45
C ALA A 65 16.18 18.11 -15.53
N SER A 66 17.42 17.71 -15.78
CA SER A 66 18.58 18.19 -14.99
C SER A 66 19.01 19.61 -15.36
N LYS A 67 18.45 20.16 -16.44
CA LYS A 67 18.64 21.55 -16.86
C LYS A 67 17.28 22.19 -17.15
N PRO A 68 17.15 23.52 -16.99
CA PRO A 68 15.94 24.23 -17.37
C PRO A 68 15.59 24.01 -18.85
N GLU A 69 14.44 23.42 -19.10
CA GLU A 69 13.95 23.11 -20.45
C GLU A 69 12.51 23.63 -20.63
N VAL A 70 12.19 24.05 -21.85
CA VAL A 70 10.84 24.50 -22.22
C VAL A 70 10.25 23.54 -23.24
N ILE A 71 9.21 22.82 -22.83
CA ILE A 71 8.48 21.88 -23.67
C ILE A 71 7.24 22.57 -24.23
N LYS A 72 7.02 22.41 -25.53
CA LYS A 72 5.74 22.78 -26.15
C LYS A 72 4.87 21.53 -26.27
N ILE A 73 3.67 21.58 -25.69
CA ILE A 73 2.67 20.52 -25.86
C ILE A 73 2.08 20.64 -27.26
N VAL A 74 2.28 19.62 -28.08
CA VAL A 74 1.79 19.55 -29.47
C VAL A 74 0.79 18.42 -29.70
N THR A 75 0.36 17.77 -28.64
CA THR A 75 -0.48 16.56 -28.64
C THR A 75 -1.62 16.73 -27.64
N ASP A 76 -2.73 16.04 -27.91
CA ASP A 76 -3.91 15.93 -27.05
C ASP A 76 -3.76 14.82 -25.99
N SER A 77 -2.68 14.06 -26.02
CA SER A 77 -2.31 13.10 -24.98
C SER A 77 -0.79 13.08 -24.75
N ILE A 78 -0.37 13.16 -23.50
CA ILE A 78 1.02 13.23 -23.05
C ILE A 78 1.67 11.84 -23.13
N PHE A 79 0.90 10.77 -22.91
CA PHE A 79 1.39 9.39 -22.93
C PHE A 79 0.61 8.50 -23.89
N ASN A 80 1.33 7.55 -24.50
CA ASN A 80 0.74 6.35 -25.10
C ASN A 80 1.15 5.14 -24.25
N VAL A 81 0.22 4.25 -23.94
CA VAL A 81 0.49 3.10 -23.09
C VAL A 81 0.29 1.80 -23.86
N ASP A 82 1.30 0.93 -23.78
CA ASP A 82 1.22 -0.48 -24.20
C ASP A 82 1.15 -1.37 -22.95
N ILE A 83 0.30 -2.40 -23.00
CA ILE A 83 0.04 -3.29 -21.86
C ILE A 83 0.32 -4.73 -22.29
N TYR A 84 1.19 -5.40 -21.55
CA TYR A 84 1.59 -6.78 -21.77
C TYR A 84 1.13 -7.66 -20.61
N LYS A 85 0.84 -8.93 -20.88
CA LYS A 85 0.60 -10.00 -19.89
C LYS A 85 1.38 -11.21 -20.36
N ASP A 86 2.22 -11.80 -19.49
CA ASP A 86 3.06 -12.96 -19.84
C ASP A 86 3.89 -12.77 -21.13
N ASN A 87 4.45 -11.56 -21.33
CA ASN A 87 5.16 -11.11 -22.53
C ASN A 87 4.32 -11.05 -23.82
N GLU A 88 3.01 -11.23 -23.75
CA GLU A 88 2.09 -11.01 -24.87
C GLU A 88 1.46 -9.62 -24.80
N LEU A 89 1.45 -8.90 -25.92
CA LEU A 89 0.82 -7.58 -26.02
C LEU A 89 -0.71 -7.72 -25.99
N ILE A 90 -1.35 -7.20 -24.95
CA ILE A 90 -2.81 -7.28 -24.74
C ILE A 90 -3.52 -6.04 -25.29
N LYS A 91 -2.96 -4.85 -25.05
CA LYS A 91 -3.48 -3.57 -25.56
C LYS A 91 -2.30 -2.67 -25.94
N THR A 92 -2.49 -1.84 -26.97
CA THR A 92 -1.42 -0.97 -27.49
C THR A 92 -1.93 0.42 -27.80
N GLY A 93 -1.05 1.41 -27.64
CA GLY A 93 -1.29 2.79 -28.05
C GLY A 93 -2.49 3.43 -27.34
N ILE A 94 -2.74 3.05 -26.09
CA ILE A 94 -3.84 3.62 -25.29
C ILE A 94 -3.52 5.08 -25.01
N LYS A 95 -4.50 5.96 -25.23
CA LYS A 95 -4.41 7.42 -25.07
C LYS A 95 -5.52 7.93 -24.15
N ASN A 96 -5.45 9.20 -23.78
CA ASN A 96 -6.46 9.91 -23.00
C ASN A 96 -6.69 9.28 -21.62
N LEU A 97 -5.60 8.81 -21.00
CA LEU A 97 -5.63 8.33 -19.62
C LEU A 97 -5.55 9.50 -18.64
N GLU A 98 -5.17 10.69 -19.11
CA GLU A 98 -5.17 11.91 -18.33
C GLU A 98 -6.60 12.30 -17.91
N PRO A 99 -6.88 12.58 -16.63
CA PRO A 99 -8.21 13.02 -16.17
C PRO A 99 -8.70 14.29 -16.87
N VAL A 100 -7.76 15.14 -17.30
CA VAL A 100 -8.02 16.38 -18.03
C VAL A 100 -7.08 16.43 -19.23
N SER A 101 -7.63 16.66 -20.42
CA SER A 101 -6.84 16.75 -21.63
C SER A 101 -5.86 17.93 -21.57
N PRO A 102 -4.59 17.74 -22.00
CA PRO A 102 -3.60 18.79 -22.04
C PRO A 102 -3.98 19.89 -23.04
N SER A 103 -3.63 21.13 -22.69
CA SER A 103 -3.86 22.28 -23.57
C SER A 103 -2.85 22.30 -24.72
N VAL A 104 -3.32 22.02 -25.93
CA VAL A 104 -2.49 22.06 -27.15
C VAL A 104 -1.93 23.47 -27.36
N ASN A 105 -0.62 23.56 -27.64
CA ASN A 105 0.20 24.78 -27.74
C ASN A 105 0.57 25.45 -26.41
N ALA A 106 0.26 24.86 -25.26
CA ALA A 106 0.85 25.31 -24.01
C ALA A 106 2.37 25.06 -24.00
N THR A 107 3.10 25.95 -23.34
CA THR A 107 4.53 25.79 -23.06
C THR A 107 4.71 25.57 -21.57
N ILE A 108 5.45 24.53 -21.20
CA ILE A 108 5.80 24.22 -19.82
C ILE A 108 7.30 24.41 -19.67
N SER A 109 7.71 25.17 -18.67
CA SER A 109 9.11 25.23 -18.24
C SER A 109 9.29 24.23 -17.11
N LEU A 110 10.35 23.44 -17.16
CA LEU A 110 10.70 22.50 -16.11
C LEU A 110 12.20 22.55 -15.83
N ASP A 111 12.58 22.15 -14.63
CA ASP A 111 13.94 21.96 -14.16
C ASP A 111 13.92 20.90 -13.05
N GLU A 112 15.05 20.70 -12.38
CA GLU A 112 15.21 19.68 -11.34
C GLU A 112 14.26 19.92 -10.14
N ASP A 113 13.98 21.17 -9.81
CA ASP A 113 13.14 21.55 -8.67
C ASP A 113 11.65 21.62 -9.05
N ASN A 114 11.32 21.70 -10.34
CA ASN A 114 9.97 21.91 -10.86
C ASN A 114 9.60 20.87 -11.93
N PRO A 115 9.37 19.61 -11.54
CA PRO A 115 8.95 18.56 -12.47
C PRO A 115 7.50 18.75 -12.93
N VAL A 116 7.17 18.24 -14.12
CA VAL A 116 5.77 18.16 -14.58
C VAL A 116 5.16 16.86 -14.07
N VAL A 117 4.16 16.98 -13.21
CA VAL A 117 3.48 15.83 -12.61
C VAL A 117 2.23 15.51 -13.41
N THR A 118 2.17 14.31 -14.00
CA THR A 118 1.02 13.83 -14.77
C THR A 118 0.37 12.64 -14.08
N SER A 119 -0.92 12.72 -13.80
CA SER A 119 -1.71 11.58 -13.30
C SER A 119 -2.45 10.91 -14.45
N LEU A 120 -2.45 9.57 -14.49
CA LEU A 120 -3.08 8.75 -15.52
C LEU A 120 -4.04 7.74 -14.87
N ASN A 121 -5.28 7.68 -15.34
CA ASN A 121 -6.26 6.67 -14.93
C ASN A 121 -5.88 5.32 -15.54
N ILE A 122 -5.43 4.40 -14.69
CA ILE A 122 -5.10 3.03 -15.07
C ILE A 122 -5.97 2.04 -14.31
N SER A 123 -7.20 2.41 -13.98
CA SER A 123 -8.11 1.48 -13.31
C SER A 123 -8.45 0.27 -14.19
N GLN A 124 -8.57 -0.89 -13.56
CA GLN A 124 -8.91 -2.15 -14.24
C GLN A 124 -10.17 -2.00 -15.11
N LYS A 125 -11.20 -1.34 -14.55
CA LYS A 125 -12.49 -1.09 -15.18
C LYS A 125 -12.37 -0.14 -16.38
N HIS A 126 -11.60 0.94 -16.28
CA HIS A 126 -11.37 1.87 -17.39
C HIS A 126 -10.67 1.17 -18.56
N LEU A 127 -9.68 0.34 -18.25
CA LEU A 127 -8.90 -0.37 -19.25
C LEU A 127 -9.58 -1.64 -19.76
N GLY A 128 -10.61 -2.15 -19.07
CA GLY A 128 -11.29 -3.39 -19.40
C GLY A 128 -10.34 -4.58 -19.40
N LEU A 129 -9.55 -4.71 -18.34
CA LEU A 129 -8.60 -5.81 -18.12
C LEU A 129 -9.21 -6.82 -17.14
N GLU A 130 -8.80 -8.08 -17.29
CA GLU A 130 -9.10 -9.13 -16.31
C GLU A 130 -8.11 -9.05 -15.13
N ASP A 131 -8.31 -9.91 -14.13
CA ASP A 131 -7.30 -10.10 -13.10
C ASP A 131 -6.03 -10.71 -13.71
N GLY A 132 -4.88 -10.31 -13.18
CA GLY A 132 -3.58 -10.75 -13.63
C GLY A 132 -2.49 -9.73 -13.37
N VAL A 133 -1.26 -10.16 -13.64
CA VAL A 133 -0.08 -9.32 -13.61
C VAL A 133 0.20 -8.82 -15.01
N TYR A 134 0.39 -7.51 -15.13
CA TYR A 134 0.60 -6.81 -16.38
C TYR A 134 1.88 -5.99 -16.32
N GLU A 135 2.50 -5.76 -17.46
CA GLU A 135 3.57 -4.79 -17.65
C GLU A 135 3.04 -3.63 -18.49
N PHE A 136 3.07 -2.42 -17.93
CA PHE A 136 2.63 -1.20 -18.57
C PHE A 136 3.85 -0.43 -19.05
N ILE A 137 3.94 -0.20 -20.36
CA ILE A 137 4.99 0.61 -20.97
C ILE A 137 4.39 1.98 -21.32
N PHE A 138 4.73 2.99 -20.53
CA PHE A 138 4.34 4.37 -20.73
C PHE A 138 5.33 5.07 -21.65
N ASN A 139 4.88 5.51 -22.81
CA ASN A 139 5.69 6.23 -23.78
C ASN A 139 5.26 7.70 -23.81
N SER A 140 6.15 8.62 -23.44
CA SER A 140 5.86 10.04 -23.47
C SER A 140 5.96 10.62 -24.89
N ASN A 141 4.91 11.31 -25.32
CA ASN A 141 4.86 12.08 -26.55
C ASN A 141 5.61 13.43 -26.46
N LEU A 142 6.13 13.79 -25.27
CA LEU A 142 6.86 15.04 -25.04
C LEU A 142 8.38 14.88 -25.18
N ILE A 143 8.90 13.67 -24.98
CA ILE A 143 10.33 13.35 -25.02
C ILE A 143 10.69 12.85 -26.42
N ARG A 144 11.68 13.49 -27.07
CA ARG A 144 12.15 13.07 -28.41
C ARG A 144 13.15 11.92 -28.35
N ASP A 145 13.93 11.88 -27.27
CA ASP A 145 14.91 10.82 -27.04
C ASP A 145 14.18 9.52 -26.69
N LYS A 146 14.39 8.49 -27.50
CA LYS A 146 13.70 7.21 -27.34
C LYS A 146 14.09 6.50 -26.05
N GLU A 147 15.34 6.64 -25.61
CA GLU A 147 15.83 5.92 -24.43
C GLU A 147 15.20 6.47 -23.14
N ASN A 148 14.93 7.77 -23.09
CA ASN A 148 14.36 8.45 -21.93
C ASN A 148 12.84 8.64 -22.02
N SER A 149 12.23 8.32 -23.16
CA SER A 149 10.79 8.51 -23.40
C SER A 149 9.88 7.43 -22.85
N SER A 150 10.44 6.30 -22.40
CA SER A 150 9.66 5.13 -21.97
C SER A 150 9.93 4.74 -20.53
N LEU A 151 8.88 4.36 -19.80
CA LEU A 151 8.94 3.81 -18.46
C LEU A 151 8.10 2.54 -18.39
N SER A 152 8.63 1.48 -17.76
CA SER A 152 7.89 0.25 -17.48
C SER A 152 7.44 0.20 -16.02
N VAL A 153 6.19 -0.19 -15.79
CA VAL A 153 5.61 -0.38 -14.45
C VAL A 153 4.84 -1.68 -14.44
N ARG A 154 5.08 -2.50 -13.42
CA ARG A 154 4.33 -3.74 -13.18
C ARG A 154 3.00 -3.40 -12.50
N VAL A 155 1.89 -3.86 -13.04
CA VAL A 155 0.55 -3.62 -12.47
C VAL A 155 -0.15 -4.95 -12.26
N THR A 156 -0.57 -5.23 -11.03
CA THR A 156 -1.36 -6.42 -10.71
C THR A 156 -2.80 -5.99 -10.47
N TYR A 157 -3.75 -6.55 -11.22
CA TYR A 157 -5.17 -6.49 -10.87
C TYR A 157 -5.58 -7.81 -10.26
N ASP A 158 -6.17 -7.72 -9.08
CA ASP A 158 -6.69 -8.83 -8.32
C ASP A 158 -7.94 -8.32 -7.59
N THR A 159 -9.10 -8.38 -8.26
CA THR A 159 -10.38 -7.88 -7.74
C THR A 159 -11.48 -8.95 -7.72
N ALA A 160 -11.26 -10.14 -8.29
CA ALA A 160 -12.23 -11.24 -8.33
C ALA A 160 -12.47 -11.90 -6.97
N GLY A 161 -11.60 -11.65 -5.98
CA GLY A 161 -11.76 -12.22 -4.65
C GLY A 161 -12.99 -11.69 -3.92
N LYS A 162 -13.54 -12.50 -3.02
CA LYS A 162 -14.66 -12.12 -2.15
C LYS A 162 -14.19 -11.96 -0.71
N TYR A 163 -14.60 -10.87 -0.06
CA TYR A 163 -14.40 -10.73 1.37
C TYR A 163 -15.59 -11.30 2.15
N TYR A 164 -15.31 -11.94 3.26
CA TYR A 164 -16.33 -12.41 4.20
C TYR A 164 -16.13 -11.71 5.54
N PRO A 165 -17.14 -10.96 6.03
CA PRO A 165 -17.04 -10.17 7.24
C PRO A 165 -16.60 -11.00 8.46
N ALA A 166 -15.86 -10.38 9.36
CA ALA A 166 -15.62 -10.93 10.67
C ALA A 166 -16.95 -11.09 11.45
N ALA A 167 -17.02 -12.09 12.32
CA ALA A 167 -18.22 -12.32 13.14
C ALA A 167 -18.10 -11.59 14.48
N GLY A 168 -19.18 -10.92 14.88
CA GLY A 168 -19.26 -10.24 16.19
C GLY A 168 -19.53 -11.18 17.36
N SER A 169 -20.03 -12.39 17.08
CA SER A 169 -20.35 -13.40 18.09
C SER A 169 -20.15 -14.81 17.54
N ALA A 170 -19.91 -15.77 18.44
CA ALA A 170 -19.87 -17.18 18.08
C ALA A 170 -21.30 -17.74 17.96
N PRO A 171 -21.55 -18.69 17.05
CA PRO A 171 -22.80 -19.44 17.01
C PRO A 171 -23.14 -20.08 18.37
N ALA A 172 -24.44 -20.19 18.66
CA ALA A 172 -24.91 -20.72 19.94
C ALA A 172 -24.32 -22.10 20.25
N GLY A 173 -23.77 -22.27 21.45
CA GLY A 173 -23.17 -23.54 21.90
C GLY A 173 -21.75 -23.80 21.40
N THR A 174 -21.13 -22.84 20.71
CA THR A 174 -19.75 -22.94 20.23
C THR A 174 -18.82 -21.88 20.84
N LYS A 175 -17.52 -22.13 20.75
CA LYS A 175 -16.42 -21.19 21.03
C LYS A 175 -15.68 -20.95 19.72
N GLY A 176 -15.31 -19.70 19.45
CA GLY A 176 -14.46 -19.36 18.30
C GLY A 176 -13.00 -19.37 18.70
N LEU A 177 -12.20 -20.17 18.01
CA LEU A 177 -10.75 -20.25 18.19
C LEU A 177 -10.08 -19.55 17.01
N THR A 178 -9.27 -18.52 17.28
CA THR A 178 -8.42 -17.90 16.25
C THR A 178 -7.15 -18.73 16.11
N LEU A 179 -6.99 -19.38 14.96
CA LEU A 179 -5.92 -20.32 14.65
C LEU A 179 -5.03 -19.71 13.57
N TYR A 180 -3.72 -19.65 13.80
CA TYR A 180 -2.79 -19.05 12.84
C TYR A 180 -2.17 -20.12 11.94
N PHE A 181 -2.55 -20.13 10.67
CA PHE A 181 -2.07 -21.07 9.66
C PHE A 181 -1.14 -20.39 8.66
N VAL A 182 -0.27 -21.16 8.00
CA VAL A 182 0.68 -20.63 7.03
C VAL A 182 0.03 -20.51 5.66
N ALA A 183 0.13 -19.34 5.03
CA ALA A 183 -0.07 -19.15 3.60
C ALA A 183 1.21 -19.57 2.85
N GLU A 184 1.14 -20.63 2.04
CA GLU A 184 2.33 -21.30 1.50
C GLU A 184 3.16 -20.43 0.54
N ASP A 185 2.49 -19.64 -0.27
CA ASP A 185 3.07 -18.75 -1.28
C ASP A 185 3.74 -17.50 -0.66
N ALA A 186 3.27 -17.06 0.50
CA ALA A 186 3.70 -15.83 1.16
C ALA A 186 4.60 -16.08 2.38
N GLY A 187 4.59 -17.29 2.96
CA GLY A 187 5.36 -17.60 4.17
C GLY A 187 4.91 -16.82 5.40
N ILE A 188 3.64 -16.40 5.46
CA ILE A 188 3.05 -15.61 6.55
C ILE A 188 2.00 -16.41 7.30
N LEU A 189 1.70 -15.97 8.53
CA LEU A 189 0.63 -16.53 9.35
C LEU A 189 -0.67 -15.73 9.18
N ILE A 190 -1.72 -16.43 8.75
CA ILE A 190 -3.07 -15.88 8.59
C ILE A 190 -3.95 -16.37 9.75
N PRO A 191 -4.61 -15.45 10.51
CA PRO A 191 -5.56 -15.85 11.53
C PRO A 191 -6.84 -16.35 10.87
N LEU A 192 -7.31 -17.55 11.24
CA LEU A 192 -8.60 -18.11 10.84
C LEU A 192 -9.42 -18.44 12.08
N THR A 193 -10.67 -17.96 12.15
CA THR A 193 -11.56 -18.35 13.25
C THR A 193 -12.31 -19.63 12.93
N ARG A 194 -12.18 -20.64 13.80
CA ARG A 194 -12.98 -21.86 13.79
C ARG A 194 -13.94 -21.90 14.97
N PHE A 195 -15.23 -22.12 14.70
CA PHE A 195 -16.23 -22.35 15.73
C PHE A 195 -16.31 -23.83 16.08
N VAL A 196 -16.14 -24.17 17.35
CA VAL A 196 -16.13 -25.55 17.85
C VAL A 196 -16.95 -25.70 19.13
N VAL A 197 -17.54 -26.87 19.33
CA VAL A 197 -18.20 -27.20 20.60
C VAL A 197 -17.14 -27.53 21.64
N GLU A 198 -17.20 -26.87 22.80
CA GLU A 198 -16.25 -27.08 23.89
C GLU A 198 -16.46 -28.45 24.55
N ASP A 199 -15.44 -29.31 24.47
CA ASP A 199 -15.44 -30.66 25.05
C ASP A 199 -14.20 -30.95 25.92
N LYS A 200 -13.23 -30.02 25.97
CA LYS A 200 -11.99 -30.07 26.76
C LYS A 200 -11.50 -28.64 27.02
N SER A 201 -10.33 -28.48 27.65
CA SER A 201 -9.76 -27.14 27.88
C SER A 201 -9.50 -26.40 26.57
N ILE A 202 -9.84 -25.11 26.54
CA ILE A 202 -9.75 -24.28 25.32
C ILE A 202 -8.34 -24.25 24.73
N THR A 203 -7.30 -24.18 25.57
CA THR A 203 -5.90 -24.23 25.10
C THR A 203 -5.56 -25.55 24.42
N ARG A 204 -6.07 -26.68 24.94
CA ARG A 204 -5.89 -27.99 24.30
C ARG A 204 -6.67 -28.07 23.00
N MET A 205 -7.91 -27.57 22.97
CA MET A 205 -8.69 -27.50 21.74
C MET A 205 -7.98 -26.70 20.65
N ALA A 206 -7.43 -25.53 20.99
CA ALA A 206 -6.73 -24.68 20.02
C ALA A 206 -5.56 -25.42 19.37
N ILE A 207 -4.75 -26.13 20.16
CA ILE A 207 -3.64 -26.95 19.63
C ILE A 207 -4.16 -28.10 18.76
N GLU A 208 -5.17 -28.84 19.20
CA GLU A 208 -5.75 -29.92 18.41
C GLU A 208 -6.37 -29.40 17.09
N GLN A 209 -6.96 -28.21 17.09
CA GLN A 209 -7.48 -27.61 15.86
C GLN A 209 -6.38 -27.11 14.92
N LEU A 210 -5.25 -26.62 15.44
CA LEU A 210 -4.05 -26.40 14.61
C LEU A 210 -3.57 -27.71 13.98
N GLN A 211 -3.52 -28.80 14.75
CA GLN A 211 -3.11 -30.13 14.24
C GLN A 211 -4.04 -30.67 13.14
N ASN A 212 -5.35 -30.40 13.26
CA ASN A 212 -6.35 -30.78 12.25
C ASN A 212 -6.16 -30.06 10.91
N GLY A 213 -5.44 -28.93 10.90
CA GLY A 213 -5.22 -28.12 9.71
C GLY A 213 -6.39 -27.20 9.36
N PRO A 214 -6.19 -26.28 8.40
CA PRO A 214 -7.20 -25.34 7.94
C PRO A 214 -8.23 -26.00 7.01
N LEU A 215 -9.42 -25.43 6.89
CA LEU A 215 -10.45 -25.88 5.93
C LEU A 215 -10.15 -25.43 4.50
N ASN A 216 -9.58 -24.23 4.33
CA ASN A 216 -9.15 -23.73 3.02
C ASN A 216 -7.77 -24.33 2.66
N LYS A 217 -7.63 -24.77 1.40
CA LYS A 217 -6.44 -25.47 0.89
C LYS A 217 -5.26 -24.54 0.54
N GLY A 218 -5.49 -23.24 0.41
CA GLY A 218 -4.45 -22.22 0.28
C GLY A 218 -3.65 -22.00 1.57
N PHE A 219 -4.03 -22.66 2.67
CA PHE A 219 -3.29 -22.65 3.91
C PHE A 219 -2.86 -24.05 4.33
N ARG A 220 -1.84 -24.11 5.20
CA ARG A 220 -1.43 -25.35 5.87
C ARG A 220 -1.14 -25.13 7.34
N SER A 221 -1.18 -26.24 8.07
CA SER A 221 -0.67 -26.28 9.44
C SER A 221 0.78 -26.74 9.50
N VAL A 222 1.57 -25.95 10.21
CA VAL A 222 2.94 -26.26 10.67
C VAL A 222 2.94 -27.01 12.00
N ILE A 223 1.79 -27.11 12.67
CA ILE A 223 1.66 -27.80 13.95
C ILE A 223 1.31 -29.26 13.71
N LYS A 224 2.23 -30.14 14.12
CA LYS A 224 2.08 -31.60 14.09
C LYS A 224 2.07 -32.13 15.52
N ASN A 225 2.94 -33.05 15.90
CA ASN A 225 2.84 -33.75 17.18
C ASN A 225 3.01 -32.79 18.37
N VAL A 226 2.07 -32.86 19.31
CA VAL A 226 2.13 -32.18 20.62
C VAL A 226 1.72 -33.22 21.66
N THR A 227 2.55 -33.40 22.67
CA THR A 227 2.33 -34.40 23.73
C THR A 227 1.24 -33.93 24.69
N ASN A 228 1.31 -32.67 25.12
CA ASN A 228 0.33 -32.10 26.05
C ASN A 228 0.30 -30.57 26.00
N THR A 229 -0.80 -29.99 26.49
CA THR A 229 -0.94 -28.56 26.72
C THR A 229 -1.58 -28.36 28.08
N THR A 230 -0.89 -27.64 28.97
CA THR A 230 -1.33 -27.42 30.34
C THR A 230 -1.52 -25.93 30.58
N TYR A 231 -2.63 -25.57 31.20
CA TYR A 231 -2.91 -24.21 31.67
C TYR A 231 -2.78 -24.17 33.20
N ASN A 232 -1.97 -23.24 33.72
CA ASN A 232 -1.80 -23.03 35.15
C ASN A 232 -1.81 -21.53 35.48
N ASN A 233 -2.98 -21.04 35.91
CA ASN A 233 -3.18 -19.65 36.36
C ASN A 233 -2.61 -18.62 35.39
N GLY A 234 -2.98 -18.73 34.12
CA GLY A 234 -2.54 -17.86 33.04
C GLY A 234 -1.22 -18.25 32.37
N ASN A 235 -0.48 -19.22 32.88
CA ASN A 235 0.73 -19.70 32.23
C ASN A 235 0.43 -20.99 31.46
N VAL A 236 0.71 -21.00 30.16
CA VAL A 236 0.50 -22.16 29.30
C VAL A 236 1.82 -22.87 29.04
N VAL A 237 1.86 -24.18 29.26
CA VAL A 237 3.01 -25.03 28.90
C VAL A 237 2.59 -25.96 27.77
N ILE A 238 3.31 -25.88 26.65
CA ILE A 238 3.14 -26.76 25.48
C ILE A 238 4.29 -27.77 25.51
N ASP A 239 3.96 -29.04 25.72
CA ASP A 239 4.92 -30.14 25.70
C ASP A 239 4.93 -30.80 24.33
N ILE A 240 6.08 -30.79 23.67
CA ILE A 240 6.31 -31.39 22.35
C ILE A 240 7.20 -32.63 22.47
N PRO A 241 6.99 -33.66 21.65
CA PRO A 241 7.80 -34.87 21.72
C PRO A 241 9.11 -34.69 20.97
N SER A 242 10.23 -35.17 21.53
CA SER A 242 11.53 -35.17 20.82
C SER A 242 11.54 -36.07 19.58
N SER A 243 10.59 -37.01 19.49
CA SER A 243 10.43 -37.90 18.33
C SER A 243 9.95 -37.19 17.07
N TYR A 244 9.50 -35.93 17.18
CA TYR A 244 9.17 -35.08 16.03
C TYR A 244 10.21 -33.96 15.91
N ASP A 245 11.16 -34.14 15.00
CA ASP A 245 12.25 -33.20 14.75
C ASP A 245 11.85 -31.99 13.88
N GLY A 246 10.66 -32.04 13.25
CA GLY A 246 10.21 -31.04 12.29
C GLY A 246 10.15 -29.62 12.85
N TYR A 247 9.95 -29.47 14.15
CA TYR A 247 9.96 -28.16 14.82
C TYR A 247 11.36 -27.57 15.02
N ASN A 248 12.44 -28.31 14.80
CA ASN A 248 13.81 -27.84 15.05
C ASN A 248 14.75 -28.05 13.84
N ARG A 249 14.22 -28.59 12.74
CA ARG A 249 15.01 -29.07 11.60
C ARG A 249 15.43 -27.96 10.64
N GLU A 250 14.51 -27.08 10.28
CA GLU A 250 14.72 -26.00 9.31
C GLU A 250 14.24 -24.68 9.90
N GLU A 251 14.99 -23.60 9.70
CA GLU A 251 14.80 -22.31 10.36
C GLU A 251 13.40 -21.72 10.14
N THR A 252 12.97 -21.62 8.88
CA THR A 252 11.72 -20.99 8.47
C THR A 252 10.51 -21.72 9.04
N GLU A 253 10.44 -23.04 8.85
CA GLU A 253 9.38 -23.90 9.37
C GLU A 253 9.35 -23.91 10.91
N SER A 254 10.52 -23.88 11.55
CA SER A 254 10.63 -23.83 13.00
C SER A 254 10.07 -22.51 13.55
N LEU A 255 10.42 -21.38 12.92
CA LEU A 255 9.94 -20.05 13.29
C LEU A 255 8.43 -19.91 13.05
N LEU A 256 7.92 -20.42 11.93
CA LEU A 256 6.49 -20.43 11.62
C LEU A 256 5.71 -21.27 12.64
N ALA A 257 6.21 -22.44 13.01
CA ALA A 257 5.59 -23.28 14.04
C ALA A 257 5.58 -22.58 15.41
N TYR A 258 6.72 -22.02 15.81
CA TYR A 258 6.86 -21.27 17.06
C TYR A 258 5.84 -20.11 17.13
N ASN A 259 5.78 -19.28 16.09
CA ASN A 259 4.86 -18.15 16.04
C ASN A 259 3.38 -18.58 15.94
N SER A 260 3.08 -19.67 15.21
CA SER A 260 1.72 -20.23 15.12
C SER A 260 1.22 -20.69 16.50
N PHE A 261 2.08 -21.35 17.28
CA PHE A 261 1.77 -21.70 18.67
C PHE A 261 1.47 -20.47 19.53
N LEU A 262 2.39 -19.51 19.53
CA LEU A 262 2.28 -18.32 20.38
C LEU A 262 1.03 -17.51 20.05
N LYS A 263 0.85 -17.12 18.78
CA LYS A 263 -0.28 -16.28 18.36
C LYS A 263 -1.62 -16.95 18.64
N THR A 264 -1.72 -18.26 18.36
CA THR A 264 -2.96 -19.01 18.62
C THR A 264 -3.28 -19.11 20.11
N ILE A 265 -2.27 -19.38 20.97
CA ILE A 265 -2.51 -19.48 22.40
C ILE A 265 -2.77 -18.12 23.05
N PHE A 266 -2.09 -17.05 22.62
CA PHE A 266 -2.40 -15.71 23.10
C PHE A 266 -3.81 -15.28 22.71
N ALA A 267 -4.30 -15.63 21.51
CA ALA A 267 -5.68 -15.34 21.11
C ALA A 267 -6.75 -16.05 21.99
N VAL A 268 -6.40 -17.08 22.76
CA VAL A 268 -7.30 -17.71 23.75
C VAL A 268 -7.62 -16.76 24.91
N GLU A 269 -6.87 -15.66 25.09
CA GLU A 269 -7.01 -14.72 26.19
C GLU A 269 -8.41 -14.12 26.35
N ARG A 270 -9.17 -14.08 25.25
CA ARG A 270 -10.59 -13.74 25.21
C ARG A 270 -11.45 -14.49 26.22
N TYR A 271 -11.08 -15.74 26.51
CA TYR A 271 -11.82 -16.61 27.42
C TYR A 271 -11.20 -16.68 28.81
N TRP A 272 -9.87 -16.64 28.89
CA TRP A 272 -9.13 -16.80 30.14
C TRP A 272 -7.85 -15.99 30.07
N PRO A 273 -7.41 -15.28 31.13
CA PRO A 273 -6.14 -14.57 31.09
C PRO A 273 -4.98 -15.49 30.67
N ILE A 274 -4.18 -15.03 29.71
CA ILE A 274 -2.92 -15.67 29.29
C ILE A 274 -1.79 -14.68 29.62
N HIS A 275 -0.92 -15.06 30.54
CA HIS A 275 0.23 -14.26 30.99
C HIS A 275 1.51 -14.67 30.26
N SER A 276 1.68 -15.97 30.00
CA SER A 276 2.86 -16.46 29.29
C SER A 276 2.62 -17.82 28.62
N VAL A 277 3.45 -18.11 27.62
CA VAL A 277 3.58 -19.43 26.99
C VAL A 277 5.00 -19.93 27.20
N SER A 278 5.15 -21.22 27.50
CA SER A 278 6.44 -21.90 27.61
C SER A 278 6.39 -23.23 26.88
N PHE A 279 7.56 -23.69 26.44
CA PHE A 279 7.70 -24.96 25.74
C PHE A 279 8.54 -25.94 26.55
N THR A 280 8.19 -27.23 26.47
CA THR A 280 9.03 -28.33 26.94
C THR A 280 9.16 -29.39 25.84
N VAL A 281 10.30 -30.06 25.80
CA VAL A 281 10.55 -31.24 24.96
C VAL A 281 10.65 -32.45 25.86
N ASP A 282 9.75 -33.41 25.70
CA ASP A 282 9.59 -34.58 26.59
C ASP A 282 9.59 -34.20 28.09
N ARG A 283 8.84 -33.15 28.43
CA ARG A 283 8.69 -32.57 29.79
C ARG A 283 9.96 -31.96 30.37
N THR A 284 10.99 -31.77 29.56
CA THR A 284 12.21 -31.04 29.93
C THR A 284 12.28 -29.72 29.17
N ARG A 285 12.80 -28.65 29.79
CA ARG A 285 12.98 -27.36 29.12
C ARG A 285 14.43 -27.27 28.64
N PRO A 286 14.72 -27.47 27.34
CA PRO A 286 16.06 -27.24 26.81
C PRO A 286 16.40 -25.74 26.87
N GLU A 287 17.66 -25.36 26.73
CA GLU A 287 18.05 -23.95 26.64
C GLU A 287 17.52 -23.30 25.36
N THR A 288 17.68 -24.00 24.23
CA THR A 288 17.16 -23.58 22.93
C THR A 288 16.39 -24.70 22.24
N TYR A 289 15.46 -24.31 21.38
CA TYR A 289 14.73 -25.17 20.45
C TYR A 289 14.23 -24.33 19.27
N PHE A 290 13.38 -24.86 18.39
CA PHE A 290 12.85 -24.12 17.24
C PHE A 290 13.93 -23.43 16.40
N HIS A 291 15.01 -24.16 16.11
CA HIS A 291 16.17 -23.65 15.39
C HIS A 291 16.91 -22.52 16.14
N GLY A 292 17.20 -22.75 17.43
CA GLY A 292 18.06 -21.87 18.22
C GLY A 292 17.34 -20.77 19.01
N ILE A 293 16.01 -20.72 18.96
CA ILE A 293 15.19 -19.83 19.80
C ILE A 293 15.35 -20.24 21.26
N ASP A 294 15.55 -19.25 22.12
CA ASP A 294 15.62 -19.43 23.58
C ASP A 294 14.25 -19.83 24.16
N MET A 295 14.24 -20.86 25.01
CA MET A 295 13.01 -21.46 25.55
C MET A 295 12.54 -20.86 26.89
N ASN A 296 12.94 -19.63 27.20
CA ASN A 296 12.36 -18.90 28.32
C ASN A 296 10.86 -18.64 28.10
N PRO A 297 10.06 -18.50 29.17
CA PRO A 297 8.66 -18.15 29.05
C PRO A 297 8.46 -16.86 28.26
N VAL A 298 7.61 -16.93 27.24
CA VAL A 298 7.24 -15.80 26.41
C VAL A 298 6.07 -15.08 27.05
N PRO A 299 6.20 -13.82 27.47
CA PRO A 299 5.09 -13.07 28.04
C PRO A 299 4.06 -12.74 26.96
N ASN A 300 2.78 -12.74 27.32
CA ASN A 300 1.74 -12.18 26.48
C ASN A 300 1.79 -10.65 26.60
N VAL A 301 2.37 -10.00 25.60
CA VAL A 301 2.46 -8.54 25.52
C VAL A 301 1.51 -8.05 24.44
N GLU A 302 0.84 -6.94 24.73
CA GLU A 302 -0.07 -6.31 23.77
C GLU A 302 0.73 -5.79 22.57
N ASN A 303 0.38 -6.28 21.38
CA ASN A 303 0.98 -5.83 20.14
C ASN A 303 0.30 -4.54 19.70
N ASN A 304 1.09 -3.46 19.70
CA ASN A 304 0.62 -2.14 19.32
C ASN A 304 0.99 -1.82 17.88
N TYR A 305 0.19 -0.95 17.26
CA TYR A 305 0.45 -0.42 15.91
C TYR A 305 0.49 -1.51 14.82
N ILE A 306 -0.42 -2.48 14.92
CA ILE A 306 -0.58 -3.51 13.89
C ILE A 306 -1.36 -2.92 12.72
N LEU A 307 -0.81 -3.07 11.51
CA LEU A 307 -1.48 -2.79 10.26
C LEU A 307 -2.21 -4.05 9.79
N TYR A 308 -3.53 -3.99 9.65
CA TYR A 308 -4.27 -5.10 9.07
C TYR A 308 -4.26 -4.98 7.55
N MET A 309 -3.65 -5.95 6.87
CA MET A 309 -3.57 -6.01 5.41
C MET A 309 -4.44 -7.16 4.89
N ALA A 310 -4.82 -7.15 3.62
CA ALA A 310 -5.53 -8.28 3.03
C ALA A 310 -4.57 -9.23 2.32
N TYR A 311 -4.83 -10.52 2.41
CA TYR A 311 -4.17 -11.57 1.64
C TYR A 311 -5.25 -12.37 0.92
N LYS A 312 -5.05 -12.63 -0.38
CA LYS A 312 -6.00 -13.42 -1.18
C LYS A 312 -5.51 -14.87 -1.26
N ALA A 313 -6.33 -15.79 -0.78
CA ALA A 313 -6.14 -17.22 -0.98
C ALA A 313 -7.32 -17.74 -1.82
N ASP A 314 -7.01 -18.41 -2.93
CA ASP A 314 -7.99 -18.79 -3.96
C ASP A 314 -8.80 -17.56 -4.44
N GLU A 315 -10.11 -17.51 -4.15
CA GLU A 315 -11.01 -16.39 -4.46
C GLU A 315 -11.53 -15.70 -3.20
N ARG A 316 -10.78 -15.76 -2.09
CA ARG A 316 -11.18 -15.16 -0.81
C ARG A 316 -10.10 -14.26 -0.25
N TYR A 317 -10.51 -13.07 0.17
CA TYR A 317 -9.66 -12.19 0.97
C TYR A 317 -9.73 -12.54 2.46
N TYR A 318 -8.58 -12.45 3.11
CA TYR A 318 -8.36 -12.66 4.53
C TYR A 318 -7.60 -11.47 5.09
N LEU A 319 -8.07 -10.87 6.17
CA LEU A 319 -7.30 -9.84 6.86
C LEU A 319 -6.23 -10.49 7.74
N PHE A 320 -5.01 -9.98 7.71
CA PHE A 320 -3.91 -10.47 8.52
C PHE A 320 -3.12 -9.34 9.15
N GLU A 321 -2.44 -9.67 10.23
CA GLU A 321 -1.62 -8.74 11.00
C GLU A 321 -0.26 -8.55 10.32
N HIS A 322 0.02 -7.34 9.86
CA HIS A 322 1.36 -6.88 9.53
C HIS A 322 1.85 -5.95 10.66
N GLN A 323 2.98 -6.28 11.28
CA GLN A 323 3.54 -5.49 12.36
C GLN A 323 4.74 -4.70 11.82
N PRO A 324 4.55 -3.43 11.40
CA PRO A 324 5.66 -2.57 11.06
C PRO A 324 6.46 -2.23 12.33
N GLU A 325 7.76 -2.00 12.19
CA GLU A 325 8.55 -1.43 13.28
C GLU A 325 8.09 0.01 13.51
N PRO A 326 7.72 0.41 14.74
CA PRO A 326 7.21 1.76 15.01
C PRO A 326 8.15 2.86 14.52
N GLU A 327 9.46 2.65 14.61
CA GLU A 327 10.48 3.59 14.13
C GLU A 327 10.47 3.73 12.61
N GLN A 328 10.18 2.67 11.86
CA GLN A 328 10.13 2.68 10.39
C GLN A 328 8.95 3.52 9.88
N ILE A 329 7.80 3.43 10.55
CA ILE A 329 6.62 4.25 10.25
C ILE A 329 6.63 5.59 11.01
N GLY A 330 7.76 5.93 11.64
CA GLY A 330 8.01 7.21 12.29
C GLY A 330 7.23 7.47 13.58
N ILE A 331 6.59 6.45 14.18
CA ILE A 331 5.85 6.59 15.45
C ILE A 331 6.82 6.76 16.61
N SER A 332 6.59 7.80 17.42
CA SER A 332 7.33 8.09 18.64
C SER A 332 6.44 7.93 19.88
N ALA A 333 7.05 7.58 21.01
CA ALA A 333 6.35 7.48 22.29
C ALA A 333 5.63 8.78 22.68
N ASN A 334 6.21 9.93 22.33
CA ASN A 334 5.68 11.27 22.65
C ASN A 334 4.62 11.79 21.66
N ASP A 335 4.34 11.06 20.57
CA ASP A 335 3.31 11.45 19.63
C ASP A 335 1.93 11.44 20.29
N THR A 336 1.08 12.40 19.90
CA THR A 336 -0.34 12.36 20.27
C THR A 336 -1.03 11.18 19.57
N LEU A 337 -2.22 10.79 20.05
CA LEU A 337 -2.99 9.72 19.42
C LEU A 337 -3.35 10.05 17.97
N GLU A 338 -3.64 11.31 17.67
CA GLU A 338 -3.94 11.81 16.33
C GLU A 338 -2.72 11.71 15.40
N MET A 339 -1.51 12.03 15.91
CA MET A 339 -0.28 11.86 15.15
C MET A 339 0.02 10.39 14.87
N LYS A 340 -0.17 9.51 15.86
CA LYS A 340 -0.03 8.05 15.70
C LYS A 340 -1.02 7.50 14.67
N ALA A 341 -2.26 7.97 14.72
CA ALA A 341 -3.30 7.62 13.76
C ALA A 341 -2.93 8.04 12.33
N ARG A 342 -2.39 9.25 12.14
CA ARG A 342 -1.92 9.69 10.82
C ARG A 342 -0.78 8.80 10.31
N LYS A 343 0.24 8.55 11.13
CA LYS A 343 1.41 7.75 10.75
C LYS A 343 1.05 6.29 10.42
N ILE A 344 0.18 5.66 11.21
CA ILE A 344 -0.26 4.29 10.90
C ILE A 344 -1.18 4.24 9.67
N PHE A 345 -1.93 5.31 9.40
CA PHE A 345 -2.71 5.41 8.17
C PHE A 345 -1.81 5.52 6.95
N ASP A 346 -0.81 6.39 6.99
CA ASP A 346 0.14 6.60 5.89
C ASP A 346 0.90 5.29 5.56
N ALA A 347 1.15 4.44 6.57
CA ALA A 347 1.76 3.12 6.39
C ALA A 347 0.97 2.17 5.46
N TYR A 348 -0.34 2.35 5.24
CA TYR A 348 -1.08 1.56 4.24
C TYR A 348 -0.57 1.77 2.81
N SER A 349 0.00 2.94 2.52
CA SER A 349 0.53 3.29 1.19
C SER A 349 2.01 2.96 1.06
N ASP A 350 2.77 3.04 2.16
CA ASP A 350 4.23 2.87 2.15
C ASP A 350 4.68 1.40 2.29
N THR A 351 3.74 0.48 2.55
CA THR A 351 4.04 -0.92 2.82
C THR A 351 4.15 -1.72 1.52
N ALA A 352 5.39 -1.88 1.02
CA ALA A 352 5.69 -2.73 -0.13
C ALA A 352 5.71 -4.22 0.26
N LEU A 353 4.55 -4.88 0.21
CA LEU A 353 4.42 -6.32 0.44
C LEU A 353 3.91 -7.00 -0.84
N PRO A 354 4.74 -7.80 -1.54
CA PRO A 354 4.38 -8.35 -2.85
C PRO A 354 3.19 -9.32 -2.81
N TYR A 355 2.88 -9.88 -1.64
CA TYR A 355 1.78 -10.81 -1.41
C TYR A 355 0.55 -10.16 -0.75
N ALA A 356 0.65 -8.91 -0.28
CA ALA A 356 -0.44 -8.27 0.45
C ALA A 356 -1.18 -7.28 -0.44
N VAL A 357 -2.50 -7.25 -0.26
CA VAL A 357 -3.41 -6.28 -0.84
C VAL A 357 -3.67 -5.22 0.22
N SER A 358 -3.41 -3.95 -0.11
CA SER A 358 -3.83 -2.84 0.75
C SER A 358 -5.36 -2.72 0.70
N PRO A 359 -6.08 -2.90 1.83
CA PRO A 359 -7.53 -2.75 1.86
C PRO A 359 -8.00 -1.32 1.61
N VAL A 360 -7.11 -0.35 1.80
CA VAL A 360 -7.38 1.09 1.67
C VAL A 360 -6.76 1.60 0.37
N PRO A 361 -7.56 2.02 -0.63
CA PRO A 361 -7.03 2.55 -1.88
C PRO A 361 -6.24 3.85 -1.67
N LYS A 362 -5.18 4.07 -2.48
CA LYS A 362 -4.33 5.28 -2.41
C LYS A 362 -5.09 6.61 -2.61
N SER A 363 -6.26 6.57 -3.26
CA SER A 363 -7.12 7.74 -3.43
C SER A 363 -7.80 8.18 -2.13
N VAL A 364 -7.92 7.30 -1.15
CA VAL A 364 -8.48 7.61 0.17
C VAL A 364 -7.42 8.31 1.01
N ALA A 365 -7.74 9.51 1.48
CA ALA A 365 -6.85 10.30 2.31
C ALA A 365 -7.51 10.62 3.65
N LEU A 366 -6.73 10.54 4.73
CA LEU A 366 -7.15 10.98 6.06
C LEU A 366 -6.95 12.50 6.16
N ASN A 367 -8.04 13.26 6.11
CA ASN A 367 -8.01 14.71 6.26
C ASN A 367 -7.63 15.09 7.70
N ASN A 368 -8.32 14.49 8.67
CA ASN A 368 -8.18 14.82 10.08
C ASN A 368 -8.37 13.58 10.97
N ALA A 369 -7.71 13.60 12.13
CA ALA A 369 -7.93 12.65 13.22
C ALA A 369 -8.14 13.44 14.52
N SER A 370 -9.08 13.00 15.35
CA SER A 370 -9.30 13.56 16.69
C SER A 370 -9.75 12.47 17.65
N VAL A 371 -9.55 12.67 18.95
CA VAL A 371 -9.95 11.70 19.97
C VAL A 371 -11.03 12.25 20.88
N GLU A 372 -12.10 11.48 21.05
CA GLU A 372 -13.09 11.70 22.11
C GLU A 372 -13.09 10.51 23.07
N ARG A 373 -12.58 10.74 24.29
CA ARG A 373 -12.36 9.71 25.32
C ARG A 373 -11.40 8.61 24.83
N LYS A 374 -11.94 7.53 24.30
CA LYS A 374 -11.24 6.37 23.77
C LYS A 374 -11.71 5.99 22.36
N THR A 375 -12.49 6.86 21.73
CA THR A 375 -12.94 6.71 20.36
C THR A 375 -12.13 7.65 19.48
N LEU A 376 -11.42 7.09 18.52
CA LEU A 376 -10.68 7.85 17.51
C LEU A 376 -11.63 8.20 16.36
N ILE A 377 -11.84 9.49 16.13
CA ILE A 377 -12.65 10.01 15.04
C ILE A 377 -11.73 10.28 13.85
N LEU A 378 -12.00 9.62 12.73
CA LEU A 378 -11.21 9.65 11.51
C LEU A 378 -12.05 10.30 10.40
N ASP A 379 -11.62 11.46 9.92
CA ASP A 379 -12.28 12.17 8.82
C ASP A 379 -11.51 11.96 7.52
N PHE A 380 -12.15 11.33 6.54
CA PHE A 380 -11.57 11.05 5.24
C PHE A 380 -12.03 12.04 4.17
N ASN A 381 -11.32 12.03 3.05
CA ASN A 381 -11.73 12.73 1.84
C ASN A 381 -12.99 12.10 1.19
N GLU A 382 -13.47 12.71 0.10
CA GLU A 382 -14.71 12.24 -0.55
C GLU A 382 -14.55 10.91 -1.29
N GLU A 383 -13.31 10.54 -1.65
CA GLU A 383 -13.00 9.28 -2.33
C GLU A 383 -13.35 8.06 -1.48
N PHE A 384 -13.29 8.18 -0.15
CA PHE A 384 -13.77 7.14 0.77
C PHE A 384 -15.20 6.67 0.46
N LEU A 385 -16.08 7.56 0.00
CA LEU A 385 -17.47 7.24 -0.31
C LEU A 385 -17.64 6.56 -1.69
N LYS A 386 -16.65 6.72 -2.57
CA LYS A 386 -16.69 6.26 -3.97
C LYS A 386 -15.94 4.94 -4.18
N VAL A 387 -14.97 4.61 -3.32
CA VAL A 387 -14.22 3.37 -3.45
C VAL A 387 -15.10 2.13 -3.37
N TYR A 388 -14.68 1.09 -4.10
CA TYR A 388 -15.37 -0.19 -4.17
C TYR A 388 -16.87 -0.03 -4.50
N GLU A 389 -17.18 0.86 -5.44
CA GLU A 389 -18.54 0.98 -5.98
C GLU A 389 -19.04 -0.40 -6.44
N ASP A 390 -20.26 -0.76 -6.05
CA ASP A 390 -20.88 -2.06 -6.28
C ASP A 390 -20.24 -3.27 -5.56
N ARG A 391 -19.23 -3.07 -4.70
CA ARG A 391 -18.51 -4.11 -3.95
C ARG A 391 -18.59 -3.89 -2.43
N THR A 392 -19.79 -4.09 -1.87
CA THR A 392 -20.04 -3.96 -0.43
C THR A 392 -19.13 -4.84 0.43
N ASP A 393 -18.72 -6.01 -0.08
CA ASP A 393 -17.78 -6.89 0.60
C ASP A 393 -16.38 -6.27 0.74
N LEU A 394 -15.87 -5.60 -0.29
CA LEU A 394 -14.57 -4.91 -0.22
C LEU A 394 -14.65 -3.61 0.61
N ARG A 395 -15.81 -2.93 0.60
CA ARG A 395 -16.07 -1.83 1.55
C ARG A 395 -16.01 -2.33 2.99
N GLN A 396 -16.59 -3.49 3.27
CA GLN A 396 -16.52 -4.11 4.58
C GLN A 396 -15.06 -4.45 4.94
N MET A 397 -14.30 -5.04 4.01
CA MET A 397 -12.89 -5.34 4.21
C MET A 397 -12.09 -4.10 4.61
N MET A 398 -12.26 -3.00 3.87
CA MET A 398 -11.60 -1.73 4.16
C MET A 398 -11.97 -1.21 5.55
N VAL A 399 -13.27 -1.20 5.90
CA VAL A 399 -13.73 -0.69 7.20
C VAL A 399 -13.24 -1.57 8.36
N GLU A 400 -13.33 -2.89 8.24
CA GLU A 400 -12.82 -3.81 9.28
C GLU A 400 -11.30 -3.70 9.44
N SER A 401 -10.57 -3.56 8.33
CA SER A 401 -9.13 -3.29 8.33
C SER A 401 -8.78 -2.05 9.15
N LEU A 402 -9.50 -0.94 8.91
CA LEU A 402 -9.32 0.31 9.65
C LEU A 402 -9.65 0.10 11.13
N VAL A 403 -10.80 -0.50 11.46
CA VAL A 403 -11.19 -0.74 12.86
C VAL A 403 -10.11 -1.54 13.59
N TYR A 404 -9.72 -2.70 13.07
CA TYR A 404 -8.70 -3.53 13.71
C TYR A 404 -7.38 -2.77 13.87
N THR A 405 -6.91 -2.11 12.82
CA THR A 405 -5.66 -1.35 12.83
C THR A 405 -5.65 -0.25 13.91
N PHE A 406 -6.63 0.64 13.90
CA PHE A 406 -6.63 1.79 14.79
C PHE A 406 -6.90 1.43 16.25
N THR A 407 -7.58 0.32 16.51
CA THR A 407 -7.79 -0.19 17.88
C THR A 407 -6.55 -0.86 18.46
N THR A 408 -5.47 -1.02 17.68
CA THR A 408 -4.15 -1.43 18.20
C THR A 408 -3.30 -0.24 18.67
N ILE A 409 -3.81 1.00 18.54
CA ILE A 409 -3.15 2.17 19.12
C ILE A 409 -3.45 2.19 20.63
N PRO A 410 -2.43 2.22 21.50
CA PRO A 410 -2.63 2.27 22.94
C PRO A 410 -3.59 3.38 23.37
N GLY A 411 -4.68 3.00 24.05
CA GLY A 411 -5.71 3.94 24.54
C GLY A 411 -6.90 4.17 23.60
N VAL A 412 -6.95 3.50 22.44
CA VAL A 412 -8.07 3.55 21.50
C VAL A 412 -8.88 2.24 21.58
N ASP A 413 -10.12 2.32 22.06
CA ASP A 413 -11.01 1.15 22.16
C ASP A 413 -11.93 1.00 20.93
N SER A 414 -12.12 2.08 20.16
CA SER A 414 -13.04 2.13 19.02
C SER A 414 -12.70 3.27 18.05
N ILE A 415 -13.29 3.25 16.86
CA ILE A 415 -13.19 4.35 15.91
C ILE A 415 -14.57 4.89 15.49
N LYS A 416 -14.62 6.12 15.01
CA LYS A 416 -15.76 6.69 14.28
C LYS A 416 -15.26 7.23 12.95
N ILE A 417 -15.95 6.92 11.85
CA ILE A 417 -15.53 7.32 10.51
C ILE A 417 -16.46 8.42 9.99
N THR A 418 -15.88 9.51 9.51
CA THR A 418 -16.58 10.58 8.80
C THR A 418 -15.92 10.83 7.44
N ALA A 419 -16.64 11.48 6.53
CA ALA A 419 -16.08 11.95 5.26
C ALA A 419 -16.46 13.41 5.04
N GLN A 420 -15.47 14.26 4.75
CA GLN A 420 -15.67 15.71 4.57
C GLN A 420 -16.40 16.37 5.75
N GLY A 421 -16.07 15.95 6.97
CA GLY A 421 -16.68 16.42 8.22
C GLY A 421 -18.13 15.96 8.45
N LYS A 422 -18.65 15.03 7.64
CA LYS A 422 -20.04 14.54 7.72
C LYS A 422 -20.09 13.07 8.11
N GLU A 423 -21.13 12.72 8.87
CA GLU A 423 -21.43 11.33 9.19
C GLU A 423 -21.80 10.54 7.94
N ILE A 424 -21.38 9.27 7.92
CA ILE A 424 -21.61 8.35 6.82
C ILE A 424 -22.76 7.42 7.24
N SER A 425 -23.78 7.30 6.38
CA SER A 425 -24.90 6.39 6.60
C SER A 425 -25.14 5.56 5.33
N GLY A 426 -25.52 4.29 5.49
CA GLY A 426 -25.83 3.39 4.37
C GLY A 426 -24.63 2.98 3.51
N PHE A 427 -23.39 3.18 3.99
CA PHE A 427 -22.18 2.74 3.26
C PHE A 427 -21.95 1.22 3.39
N LEU A 428 -22.34 0.63 4.52
CA LEU A 428 -22.35 -0.81 4.78
C LEU A 428 -23.75 -1.26 5.19
N ASP A 429 -24.14 -2.47 4.78
CA ASP A 429 -25.42 -3.06 5.16
C ASP A 429 -25.41 -3.60 6.60
N SER A 430 -24.26 -4.09 7.05
CA SER A 430 -24.09 -4.80 8.31
C SER A 430 -23.90 -3.86 9.51
N TRP A 431 -23.37 -2.66 9.28
CA TRP A 431 -22.86 -1.75 10.31
C TRP A 431 -23.48 -0.36 10.22
N ASP A 432 -23.87 0.17 11.37
CA ASP A 432 -24.28 1.57 11.51
C ASP A 432 -23.06 2.47 11.71
N MET A 433 -22.54 3.02 10.61
CA MET A 433 -21.35 3.87 10.59
C MET A 433 -21.54 5.25 11.24
N THR A 434 -22.75 5.60 11.67
CA THR A 434 -22.99 6.82 12.47
C THR A 434 -22.50 6.67 13.92
N LYS A 435 -22.26 5.43 14.36
CA LYS A 435 -21.84 5.08 15.71
C LYS A 435 -20.35 4.75 15.79
N ALA A 436 -19.85 4.66 17.03
CA ALA A 436 -18.53 4.11 17.27
C ALA A 436 -18.48 2.62 16.87
N LEU A 437 -17.45 2.26 16.13
CA LEU A 437 -17.18 0.93 15.60
C LEU A 437 -16.12 0.26 16.47
N TYR A 438 -16.40 -0.99 16.85
CA TYR A 438 -15.52 -1.82 17.67
C TYR A 438 -15.02 -2.99 16.84
N PRO A 439 -13.79 -3.49 17.10
CA PRO A 439 -13.24 -4.60 16.33
C PRO A 439 -14.12 -5.84 16.58
N PRO A 440 -14.64 -6.50 15.53
CA PRO A 440 -15.36 -7.75 15.70
C PRO A 440 -14.45 -8.79 16.36
N GLU A 441 -15.05 -9.66 17.17
CA GLU A 441 -14.27 -10.64 17.91
C GLU A 441 -13.63 -11.70 16.98
N PHE A 442 -14.33 -12.15 15.96
CA PHE A 442 -13.96 -13.37 15.22
C PHE A 442 -13.55 -13.05 13.78
N ILE A 443 -12.28 -12.69 13.59
CA ILE A 443 -11.70 -12.40 12.27
C ILE A 443 -11.64 -13.67 11.41
N ASN A 444 -11.85 -13.51 10.10
CA ASN A 444 -11.73 -14.58 9.10
C ASN A 444 -12.41 -15.91 9.48
N PRO A 445 -13.73 -15.94 9.72
CA PRO A 445 -14.43 -17.18 10.04
C PRO A 445 -14.26 -18.20 8.90
N GLU A 446 -13.84 -19.43 9.22
CA GLU A 446 -13.59 -20.46 8.19
C GLU A 446 -14.88 -20.94 7.51
N ILE A 447 -15.94 -21.10 8.30
CA ILE A 447 -17.27 -21.43 7.80
C ILE A 447 -18.05 -20.12 7.72
N VAL A 448 -18.49 -19.78 6.52
CA VAL A 448 -19.32 -18.61 6.28
C VAL A 448 -20.69 -19.10 5.86
N GLU A 449 -21.71 -18.81 6.65
CA GLU A 449 -23.09 -19.02 6.22
C GLU A 449 -23.37 -18.03 5.09
N THR A 450 -23.47 -18.53 3.86
CA THR A 450 -24.05 -17.75 2.76
C THR A 450 -25.50 -17.46 3.14
N GLN A 451 -25.78 -16.21 3.50
CA GLN A 451 -27.15 -15.71 3.52
C GLN A 451 -27.66 -15.67 2.07
N GLU A 452 -28.01 -16.83 1.52
CA GLU A 452 -28.97 -16.85 0.42
C GLU A 452 -30.29 -16.37 1.02
N LYS A 453 -30.68 -15.14 0.65
CA LYS A 453 -32.03 -14.65 0.88
C LYS A 453 -32.98 -15.68 0.27
N SER A 454 -33.68 -16.42 1.12
CA SER A 454 -34.89 -17.11 0.72
C SER A 454 -35.86 -16.03 0.21
N GLU A 455 -36.11 -16.04 -1.10
CA GLU A 455 -37.08 -15.19 -1.80
C GLU A 455 -38.49 -15.27 -1.21
#